data_AF-A0A090LCU2-F1
#
_entry.id   AF-A0A090LCU2-F1
#
_cell.length_a   1.000
_cell.length_b   1.000
_cell.length_c   1.000
_cell.angle_alpha   90.00
_cell.angle_beta   90.00
_cell.angle_gamma   90.00
#
_symmetry.space_group_name_H-M   'P 1'
#
loop_
_entity.id
_entity.type
_entity.pdbx_description
1 polymer ?
#
loop_
_entity_poly.entity_id
_entity_poly.type
_entity_poly.pdbx_seq_one_letter_code
_entity_poly.pdbx_strand_id
1 'polypeptide(L)'
;MIFNSLLKISSSTLDVYQFRNRATYYKQSNGWTPKFLRRFLIRYPRGPYYIVTGILVGSMIAPVFYWIFKYYTMSFDEFKDYRTNYNKNVIKRQRFGEGLIFPWKSKETDEEK
;
A
#
# COMPACT_ATOMS: atom_id res chain seq x y z
N MET A 1 -15.94 54.11 -34.71
CA MET A 1 -14.61 53.80 -34.10
C MET A 1 -14.66 52.88 -32.87
N ILE A 2 -15.85 52.45 -32.38
CA ILE A 2 -15.98 51.65 -31.15
C ILE A 2 -15.85 50.14 -31.43
N PHE A 3 -16.20 49.67 -32.63
CA PHE A 3 -16.09 48.24 -32.98
C PHE A 3 -14.64 47.75 -33.08
N ASN A 4 -13.70 48.59 -33.53
CA ASN A 4 -12.29 48.22 -33.62
C ASN A 4 -11.60 48.13 -32.26
N SER A 5 -12.04 48.89 -31.24
CA SER A 5 -11.50 48.77 -29.88
C SER A 5 -12.02 47.51 -29.17
N LEU A 6 -13.29 47.15 -29.37
CA LEU A 6 -13.88 45.92 -28.83
C LEU A 6 -13.23 44.65 -29.40
N LEU A 7 -12.96 44.60 -30.70
CA LEU A 7 -12.25 43.47 -31.33
C LEU A 7 -10.81 43.33 -30.82
N LYS A 8 -10.13 44.45 -30.52
CA LYS A 8 -8.78 44.46 -29.95
C LYS A 8 -8.74 43.96 -28.49
N ILE A 9 -9.79 44.23 -27.72
CA ILE A 9 -9.95 43.74 -26.35
C ILE A 9 -10.19 42.22 -26.36
N SER A 10 -10.94 41.68 -27.33
CA SER A 10 -11.24 40.24 -27.39
C SER A 10 -10.02 39.37 -27.73
N SER A 11 -9.12 39.83 -28.60
CA SER A 11 -7.95 39.06 -29.03
C SER A 11 -6.82 39.08 -28.00
N SER A 12 -6.55 40.23 -27.38
CA SER A 12 -5.48 40.39 -26.40
C SER A 12 -5.79 39.77 -25.02
N THR A 13 -7.07 39.72 -24.63
CA THR A 13 -7.46 39.15 -23.32
C THR A 13 -7.57 37.62 -23.36
N LEU A 14 -7.97 37.02 -24.48
CA LEU A 14 -8.07 35.57 -24.62
C LEU A 14 -6.69 34.89 -24.57
N ASP A 15 -5.69 35.46 -25.23
CA ASP A 15 -4.32 34.94 -25.19
C ASP A 15 -3.73 35.02 -23.77
N VAL A 16 -3.89 36.16 -23.08
CA VAL A 16 -3.41 36.33 -21.69
C VAL A 16 -4.08 35.36 -20.71
N TYR A 17 -5.37 35.06 -20.90
CA TYR A 17 -6.08 34.05 -20.09
C TYR A 17 -5.71 32.61 -20.45
N GLN A 18 -5.44 32.32 -21.72
CA GLN A 18 -5.03 30.99 -22.16
C GLN A 18 -3.58 30.66 -21.76
N PHE A 19 -2.66 31.62 -21.75
CA PHE A 19 -1.28 31.39 -21.30
C PHE A 19 -1.18 31.09 -19.80
N ARG A 20 -2.03 31.70 -18.95
CA ARG A 20 -2.07 31.43 -17.49
C ARG A 20 -2.70 30.08 -17.10
N ASN A 21 -3.35 29.40 -18.04
CA ASN A 21 -3.97 28.09 -17.84
C ASN A 21 -3.23 26.96 -18.58
N ARG A 22 -2.07 27.23 -19.19
CA ARG A 22 -1.20 26.16 -19.71
C ARG A 22 -0.67 25.32 -18.55
N ALA A 23 -1.21 24.11 -18.45
CA ALA A 23 -0.97 23.06 -17.48
C ALA A 23 -1.55 23.28 -16.07
N THR A 24 -2.87 23.16 -15.96
CA THR A 24 -3.59 22.97 -14.67
C THR A 24 -3.08 21.79 -13.84
N TYR A 25 -2.33 20.85 -14.43
CA TYR A 25 -1.60 19.81 -13.69
C TYR A 25 -0.55 20.36 -12.69
N TYR A 26 -0.07 21.60 -12.88
CA TYR A 26 0.88 22.27 -11.98
C TYR A 26 0.25 23.34 -11.07
N LYS A 27 -1.08 23.59 -11.17
CA LYS A 27 -1.77 24.41 -10.15
C LYS A 27 -1.82 23.60 -8.86
N GLN A 28 -0.85 23.90 -8.01
CA GLN A 28 -0.56 23.16 -6.80
C GLN A 28 -1.53 23.61 -5.71
N SER A 29 -2.61 22.86 -5.48
CA SER A 29 -3.36 23.02 -4.24
C SER A 29 -2.43 22.75 -3.07
N ASN A 30 -2.45 23.60 -2.04
CA ASN A 30 -1.80 23.37 -0.74
C ASN A 30 -2.53 22.24 0.01
N GLY A 31 -2.53 21.04 -0.58
CA GLY A 31 -3.08 19.84 0.03
C GLY A 31 -2.05 19.15 0.92
N TRP A 32 -2.54 18.28 1.79
CA TRP A 32 -1.74 17.50 2.74
C TRP A 32 -0.80 16.48 2.07
N THR A 33 -1.08 16.08 0.82
CA THR A 33 -0.27 15.08 0.12
C THR A 33 1.13 15.59 -0.24
N PRO A 34 2.20 14.87 0.12
CA PRO A 34 3.57 15.25 -0.25
C PRO A 34 3.74 15.45 -1.76
N LYS A 35 4.53 16.45 -2.13
CA LYS A 35 4.74 16.85 -3.55
C LYS A 35 5.27 15.70 -4.41
N PHE A 36 6.14 14.84 -3.87
CA PHE A 36 6.70 13.70 -4.59
C PHE A 36 5.64 12.62 -4.87
N LEU A 37 4.78 12.32 -3.88
CA LEU A 37 3.76 11.29 -3.98
C LEU A 37 2.72 11.66 -5.04
N ARG A 38 2.28 12.92 -5.04
CA ARG A 38 1.36 13.43 -6.06
C ARG A 38 1.97 13.33 -7.47
N ARG A 39 3.23 13.71 -7.65
CA ARG A 39 3.93 13.59 -8.95
C ARG A 39 4.07 12.13 -9.39
N PHE A 40 4.37 11.23 -8.45
CA PHE A 40 4.46 9.80 -8.71
C PHE A 40 3.12 9.23 -9.17
N LEU A 41 2.02 9.55 -8.48
CA LEU A 41 0.67 9.05 -8.82
C LEU A 41 0.15 9.60 -10.17
N ILE A 42 0.45 10.86 -10.50
CA ILE A 42 0.08 11.42 -11.81
C ILE A 42 0.87 10.75 -12.95
N ARG A 43 2.17 10.53 -12.74
CA ARG A 43 3.03 9.89 -13.74
C ARG A 43 2.76 8.38 -13.87
N TYR A 44 2.45 7.73 -12.76
CA TYR A 44 2.21 6.29 -12.66
C TYR A 44 0.88 6.01 -11.96
N PRO A 45 -0.26 6.20 -12.66
CA PRO A 45 -1.58 5.97 -12.07
C PRO A 45 -1.80 4.52 -11.64
N ARG A 46 -1.09 3.57 -12.24
CA ARG A 46 -1.11 2.14 -11.86
C ARG A 46 -0.13 1.77 -10.74
N GLY A 47 0.73 2.69 -10.30
CA GLY A 47 1.75 2.45 -9.28
C GLY A 47 1.22 1.86 -7.97
N PRO A 48 0.12 2.40 -7.40
CA PRO A 48 -0.47 1.85 -6.18
C PRO A 48 -0.90 0.39 -6.33
N TYR A 49 -1.48 0.03 -7.48
CA TYR A 49 -1.90 -1.35 -7.73
C TYR A 49 -0.71 -2.29 -7.68
N TYR A 50 0.40 -1.95 -8.34
CA TYR A 50 1.61 -2.79 -8.31
C TYR A 50 2.21 -2.92 -6.91
N ILE A 51 2.23 -1.83 -6.13
CA ILE A 51 2.72 -1.84 -4.74
C ILE A 51 1.84 -2.77 -3.89
N VAL A 52 0.52 -2.61 -3.95
CA VAL A 52 -0.41 -3.44 -3.18
C VAL A 52 -0.31 -4.91 -3.60
N THR A 53 -0.25 -5.20 -4.90
CA THR A 53 -0.07 -6.58 -5.37
C THR A 53 1.27 -7.15 -4.92
N GLY A 54 2.34 -6.36 -4.92
CA GLY A 54 3.65 -6.80 -4.45
C GLY A 54 3.64 -7.14 -2.96
N ILE A 55 2.98 -6.31 -2.14
CA ILE A 55 2.80 -6.56 -0.71
C ILE A 55 1.98 -7.84 -0.48
N LEU A 56 0.86 -8.01 -1.19
CA LEU A 56 0.00 -9.18 -1.06
C LEU A 56 0.73 -10.46 -1.48
N VAL A 57 1.37 -10.46 -2.63
CA VAL A 57 2.16 -11.60 -3.12
C VAL A 57 3.30 -11.92 -2.15
N GLY A 58 4.03 -10.89 -1.69
CA GLY A 58 5.08 -11.05 -0.69
C GLY A 58 4.55 -11.67 0.61
N SER A 59 3.37 -11.25 1.08
CA SER A 59 2.74 -11.79 2.29
C SER A 59 2.35 -13.27 2.13
N MET A 60 1.96 -13.70 0.93
CA MET A 60 1.63 -15.10 0.66
C MET A 60 2.87 -15.98 0.58
N ILE A 61 3.98 -15.46 0.04
CA ILE A 61 5.21 -16.24 -0.17
C ILE A 61 6.09 -16.26 1.09
N ALA A 62 6.05 -15.21 1.93
CA ALA A 62 6.91 -15.09 3.12
C ALA A 62 6.89 -16.30 4.07
N PRO A 63 5.73 -16.93 4.40
CA PRO A 63 5.70 -18.13 5.22
C PRO A 63 6.47 -19.29 4.59
N VAL A 64 6.39 -19.46 3.26
CA VAL A 64 7.08 -20.53 2.53
C VAL A 64 8.60 -20.37 2.67
N PHE A 65 9.11 -19.15 2.47
CA PHE A 65 10.54 -18.88 2.68
C PHE A 65 10.99 -19.14 4.12
N TYR A 66 10.18 -18.77 5.11
CA TYR A 66 10.48 -19.04 6.51
C TYR A 66 10.55 -20.54 6.82
N TRP A 67 9.63 -21.34 6.27
CA TRP A 67 9.64 -22.79 6.38
C TRP A 67 10.87 -23.41 5.72
N ILE A 68 11.23 -22.94 4.53
CA ILE A 68 12.43 -23.37 3.82
C ILE A 68 13.69 -23.05 4.64
N PHE A 69 13.78 -21.83 5.18
CA PHE A 69 14.88 -21.43 6.05
C PHE A 69 14.99 -22.37 7.25
N LYS A 70 13.88 -22.64 7.96
CA LYS A 70 13.86 -23.55 9.11
C LYS A 70 14.33 -24.95 8.74
N TYR A 71 13.88 -25.48 7.61
CA TYR A 71 14.30 -26.78 7.11
C TYR A 71 15.81 -26.86 6.87
N TYR A 72 16.43 -25.81 6.32
CA TYR A 72 17.88 -25.79 6.08
C TYR A 72 18.71 -25.52 7.34
N THR A 73 18.16 -24.83 8.34
CA THR A 73 18.90 -24.45 9.55
C THR A 73 18.81 -25.46 10.70
N MET A 74 17.81 -26.34 10.69
CA MET A 74 17.56 -27.30 11.78
C MET A 74 18.03 -28.71 11.40
N SER A 75 18.32 -29.53 12.41
CA SER A 75 18.48 -30.97 12.18
C SER A 75 17.13 -31.62 11.81
N PHE A 76 17.18 -32.82 11.24
CA PHE A 76 15.96 -33.52 10.80
C PHE A 76 14.97 -33.76 11.96
N ASP A 77 15.48 -34.17 13.12
CA ASP A 77 14.65 -34.45 14.29
C ASP A 77 14.06 -33.16 14.88
N GLU A 78 14.87 -32.10 14.98
CA GLU A 78 14.38 -30.77 15.41
C GLU A 78 13.30 -30.23 14.48
N PHE A 79 13.46 -30.41 13.16
CA PHE A 79 12.46 -29.97 12.20
C PHE A 79 11.16 -30.78 12.32
N LYS A 80 11.26 -32.08 12.59
CA LYS A 80 10.10 -32.95 12.83
C LYS A 80 9.34 -32.49 14.07
N ASP A 81 10.04 -32.21 15.16
CA ASP A 81 9.45 -31.70 16.40
C ASP A 81 8.83 -30.32 16.20
N TYR A 82 9.55 -29.42 15.52
CA TYR A 82 9.03 -28.10 15.15
C TYR A 82 7.72 -28.20 14.36
N ARG A 83 7.66 -29.07 13.34
CA ARG A 83 6.47 -29.28 12.52
C ARG A 83 5.30 -29.81 13.35
N THR A 84 5.55 -30.76 14.24
CA THR A 84 4.48 -31.33 15.09
C THR A 84 3.91 -30.28 16.05
N ASN A 85 4.77 -29.46 16.66
CA ASN A 85 4.36 -28.37 17.56
C ASN A 85 3.62 -27.27 16.81
N TYR A 86 4.07 -26.91 15.60
CA TYR A 86 3.36 -25.96 14.75
C TYR A 86 1.94 -26.45 14.42
N ASN A 87 1.79 -27.71 14.01
CA ASN A 87 0.48 -28.29 13.70
C ASN A 87 -0.46 -28.31 14.91
N LYS A 88 0.04 -28.63 16.11
CA LYS A 88 -0.75 -28.53 17.35
C LYS A 88 -1.29 -27.11 17.56
N ASN A 89 -0.45 -26.10 17.35
CA ASN A 89 -0.83 -24.69 17.50
C ASN A 89 -1.84 -24.24 16.43
N VAL A 90 -1.71 -24.74 15.20
CA VAL A 90 -2.71 -24.49 14.14
C VAL A 90 -4.08 -25.06 14.52
N ILE A 91 -4.11 -26.28 15.06
CA ILE A 91 -5.36 -26.90 15.52
C ILE A 91 -6.00 -26.08 16.66
N LYS A 92 -5.19 -25.63 17.63
CA LYS A 92 -5.66 -24.74 18.72
C LYS A 92 -6.28 -23.45 18.16
N ARG A 93 -5.57 -22.77 17.25
CA ARG A 93 -6.05 -21.56 16.56
C ARG A 93 -7.38 -21.80 15.81
N GLN A 94 -7.48 -22.90 15.07
CA GLN A 94 -8.68 -23.22 14.29
C GLN A 94 -9.89 -23.54 15.16
N ARG A 95 -9.68 -24.27 16.27
CA ARG A 95 -10.76 -24.70 17.16
C ARG A 95 -11.22 -23.62 18.13
N PHE A 96 -10.27 -22.92 18.74
CA PHE A 96 -10.55 -22.00 19.86
C PHE A 96 -10.38 -20.53 19.47
N GLY A 97 -9.74 -20.24 18.34
CA GLY A 97 -9.42 -18.87 17.93
C GLY A 97 -8.27 -18.24 18.71
N GLU A 98 -7.58 -19.03 19.53
CA GLU A 98 -6.44 -18.59 20.36
C GLU A 98 -5.23 -18.24 19.49
N GLY A 99 -4.61 -17.08 19.71
CA GLY A 99 -3.37 -16.68 19.01
C GLY A 99 -3.56 -16.30 17.53
N LEU A 100 -4.75 -15.84 17.15
CA LEU A 100 -5.00 -15.15 15.87
C LEU A 100 -4.56 -13.69 15.96
N ILE A 101 -4.00 -13.13 14.89
CA ILE A 101 -3.57 -11.72 14.79
C ILE A 101 -4.78 -10.76 14.68
N PHE A 102 -6.02 -11.25 14.78
CA PHE A 102 -7.19 -10.39 14.71
C PHE A 102 -7.32 -9.56 15.99
N PRO A 103 -7.38 -8.21 15.90
CA PRO A 103 -7.37 -7.33 17.07
C PRO A 103 -8.59 -7.46 18.00
N TRP A 104 -9.59 -8.25 17.61
CA TRP A 104 -10.87 -8.38 18.32
C TRP A 104 -11.04 -9.71 19.06
N LYS A 105 -10.06 -10.63 19.01
CA LYS A 105 -10.22 -12.00 19.53
C LYS A 105 -8.98 -12.61 20.19
N SER A 106 -8.01 -11.81 20.66
CA SER A 106 -7.02 -12.32 21.60
C SER A 106 -7.58 -12.22 23.01
N LYS A 107 -8.22 -13.29 23.51
CA LYS A 107 -8.19 -13.50 24.96
C LYS A 107 -6.78 -13.94 25.28
N GLU A 108 -6.02 -13.07 25.92
CA GLU A 108 -4.85 -13.49 26.68
C GLU A 108 -5.38 -14.34 27.83
N THR A 109 -5.15 -15.64 27.79
CA THR A 109 -5.24 -16.46 28.99
C THR A 109 -3.97 -16.18 29.77
N ASP A 110 -4.08 -15.26 30.73
CA ASP A 110 -3.15 -15.06 31.83
C ASP A 110 -3.07 -16.34 32.67
N GLU A 111 -2.34 -17.36 32.22
CA GLU A 111 -2.01 -18.52 33.07
C GLU A 111 -0.58 -18.98 32.79
N GLU A 112 0.37 -18.36 33.51
CA GLU A 112 1.52 -19.05 34.09
C GLU A 112 2.15 -18.14 35.17
N LYS A 113 1.62 -18.27 36.40
CA LYS A 113 2.34 -18.02 37.66
C LYS A 113 2.26 -19.30 38.48
#